data_AF-A0A6A5WI16-F1
#
_entry.id   AF-A0A6A5WI16-F1
#
_cell.length_a   1.000
_cell.length_b   1.000
_cell.length_c   1.000
_cell.angle_alpha   90.00
_cell.angle_beta   90.00
_cell.angle_gamma   90.00
#
_symmetry.space_group_name_H-M   'P 1'
#
loop_
_entity.id
_entity.type
_entity.pdbx_description
1 polymer ?
#
loop_
_entity_poly.entity_id
_entity_poly.type
_entity_poly.pdbx_seq_one_letter_code
_entity_poly.pdbx_strand_id
1 'polypeptide(L)'
;IDKRVLIDCSTHARDYFELFPESNEVEVPVKDHREHDRIGHQYNKDYIYDHPAAPIHREPIENQIIPWMNEVAKLPKYQDGVSKAGPSNGEASPVPSLTIPDGLDDKIKLYNAAIQLGLPKFIIRPLTQALVLQMHQTRLENINLELIETTLGRLNGRAVDILDPVINHFVGTYALRCPEDR
;
A
#
# COMPACT_ATOMS: atom_id res chain seq x y z
N ILE A 1 -8.50 -16.75 1.03
CA ILE A 1 -7.08 -16.93 0.64
C ILE A 1 -6.47 -17.96 1.57
N ASP A 2 -5.59 -18.83 1.09
CA ASP A 2 -4.86 -19.76 1.96
C ASP A 2 -4.03 -18.98 3.00
N LYS A 3 -4.14 -19.38 4.27
CA LYS A 3 -3.41 -18.78 5.40
C LYS A 3 -1.90 -18.76 5.16
N ARG A 4 -1.33 -19.79 4.53
CA ARG A 4 0.10 -19.86 4.20
C ARG A 4 0.49 -18.77 3.21
N VAL A 5 -0.33 -18.55 2.17
CA VAL A 5 -0.09 -17.51 1.17
C VAL A 5 -0.14 -16.12 1.80
N LEU A 6 -1.07 -15.89 2.73
CA LEU A 6 -1.14 -14.64 3.49
C LEU A 6 0.14 -14.40 4.31
N ILE A 7 0.59 -15.40 5.08
CA ILE A 7 1.82 -15.33 5.89
C ILE A 7 3.05 -15.06 5.01
N ASP A 8 3.11 -15.65 3.82
CA ASP A 8 4.25 -15.49 2.91
C ASP A 8 4.24 -14.15 2.18
N CYS A 9 3.06 -13.60 1.89
CA CYS A 9 2.88 -12.39 1.08
C CYS A 9 2.59 -11.12 1.88
N SER A 10 2.42 -11.20 3.19
CA SER A 10 2.11 -10.05 4.05
C SER A 10 2.84 -10.20 5.38
N THR A 11 3.76 -9.28 5.67
CA THR A 11 4.42 -9.25 6.99
C THR A 11 3.42 -8.98 8.10
N HIS A 12 2.41 -8.14 7.85
CA HIS A 12 1.30 -7.92 8.78
C HIS A 12 0.58 -9.22 9.13
N ALA A 13 0.23 -10.03 8.12
CA ALA A 13 -0.43 -11.30 8.34
C ALA A 13 0.46 -12.31 9.07
N ARG A 14 1.77 -12.33 8.76
CA ARG A 14 2.74 -13.15 9.50
C ARG A 14 2.75 -12.79 10.97
N ASP A 15 2.97 -11.52 11.30
CA ASP A 15 3.04 -11.04 12.68
C ASP A 15 1.72 -11.33 13.42
N TYR A 16 0.57 -11.14 12.76
CA TYR A 16 -0.73 -11.45 13.33
C TYR A 16 -0.90 -12.94 13.65
N PHE A 17 -0.59 -13.83 12.71
CA PHE A 17 -0.75 -15.27 12.92
C PHE A 17 0.31 -15.87 13.86
N GLU A 18 1.46 -15.23 14.03
CA GLU A 18 2.42 -15.57 15.08
C GLU A 18 1.82 -15.33 16.49
N LEU A 19 1.07 -14.24 16.66
CA LEU A 19 0.38 -13.92 17.92
C LEU A 19 -0.92 -14.71 18.10
N PHE A 20 -1.64 -14.99 17.02
CA PHE A 20 -2.95 -15.63 17.01
C PHE A 20 -2.98 -16.86 16.08
N PRO A 21 -2.28 -17.95 16.43
CA PRO A 21 -2.08 -19.09 15.54
C PRO A 21 -3.36 -19.86 15.21
N GLU A 22 -4.36 -19.86 16.10
CA GLU A 22 -5.65 -20.52 15.89
C GLU A 22 -6.64 -19.67 15.07
N SER A 23 -6.31 -18.41 14.78
CA SER A 23 -7.18 -17.56 13.98
C SER A 23 -7.23 -18.03 12.53
N ASN A 24 -8.43 -17.98 11.95
CA ASN A 24 -8.68 -18.19 10.52
C ASN A 24 -8.85 -16.87 9.76
N GLU A 25 -8.89 -15.76 10.49
CA GLU A 25 -9.10 -14.42 9.96
C GLU A 25 -7.94 -13.52 10.37
N VAL A 26 -7.54 -12.61 9.48
CA VAL A 26 -6.55 -11.57 9.79
C VAL A 26 -7.28 -10.24 9.81
N GLU A 27 -7.19 -9.53 10.93
CA GLU A 27 -7.70 -8.16 10.99
C GLU A 27 -6.76 -7.27 10.20
N VAL A 28 -7.27 -6.66 9.13
CA VAL A 28 -6.57 -5.62 8.40
C VAL A 28 -6.47 -4.40 9.31
N PRO A 29 -5.37 -3.62 9.28
CA PRO A 29 -5.24 -2.38 10.06
C PRO A 29 -6.12 -1.25 9.47
N VAL A 30 -7.41 -1.54 9.20
CA VAL A 30 -8.40 -0.57 8.75
C VAL A 30 -8.72 0.34 9.92
N LYS A 31 -8.45 1.62 9.75
CA LYS A 31 -9.03 2.67 10.59
C LYS A 31 -9.80 3.57 9.65
N ASP A 32 -11.11 3.34 9.55
CA ASP A 32 -11.99 4.32 8.96
C ASP A 32 -11.81 5.64 9.71
N HIS A 33 -11.91 6.75 8.99
CA HIS A 33 -12.12 8.03 9.63
C HIS A 33 -13.33 7.87 10.53
N ARG A 34 -13.14 7.92 11.85
CA ARG A 34 -14.27 8.04 12.75
C ARG A 34 -15.02 9.28 12.29
N GLU A 35 -16.20 9.10 11.70
CA GLU A 35 -17.17 10.18 11.63
C GLU A 35 -17.34 10.62 13.08
N HIS A 36 -16.92 11.85 13.37
CA HIS A 36 -17.26 12.46 14.63
C HIS A 36 -18.77 12.63 14.62
N ASP A 37 -19.47 11.60 15.09
CA ASP A 37 -20.87 11.69 15.47
C ASP A 37 -20.97 12.92 16.36
N ARG A 38 -21.74 13.90 15.87
CA ARG A 38 -21.92 15.22 16.48
C ARG A 38 -22.74 15.11 17.76
N ILE A 39 -22.23 14.35 18.74
CA ILE A 39 -22.82 14.23 20.06
C ILE A 39 -22.07 15.21 20.98
N GLY A 40 -22.58 16.44 20.99
CA GLY A 40 -22.97 17.05 22.25
C GLY A 40 -21.93 17.74 23.12
N HIS A 41 -20.67 17.94 22.71
CA HIS A 41 -19.75 18.73 23.54
C HIS A 41 -18.99 19.82 22.80
N GLN A 42 -19.19 21.03 23.35
CA GLN A 42 -18.51 22.28 23.11
C GLN A 42 -17.05 22.21 23.58
N TYR A 43 -16.28 21.25 23.06
CA TYR A 43 -14.82 21.23 23.16
C TYR A 43 -14.24 22.10 22.04
N ASN A 44 -13.22 22.89 22.37
CA ASN A 44 -12.50 23.79 21.47
C ASN A 44 -12.36 23.23 20.05
N LYS A 45 -12.86 23.98 19.07
CA LYS A 45 -12.79 23.67 17.62
C LYS A 45 -11.35 23.66 17.05
N ASP A 46 -10.34 23.96 17.87
CA ASP A 46 -8.95 24.08 17.44
C ASP A 46 -8.10 22.83 17.69
N TYR A 47 -8.67 21.77 18.26
CA TYR A 47 -8.05 20.46 18.36
C TYR A 47 -8.99 19.41 17.78
N ILE A 48 -9.06 19.37 16.45
CA ILE A 48 -9.45 18.14 15.75
C ILE A 48 -8.49 17.09 16.28
N TYR A 49 -9.03 16.01 16.86
CA TYR A 49 -8.23 14.82 17.13
C TYR A 49 -7.79 14.30 15.76
N ASP A 50 -6.62 14.78 15.32
CA ASP A 50 -5.85 14.28 14.20
C ASP A 50 -5.67 12.80 14.42
N HIS A 51 -6.53 11.98 13.83
CA HIS A 51 -6.27 10.56 13.79
C HIS A 51 -5.02 10.38 12.92
N PRO A 52 -3.88 9.98 13.52
CA PRO A 52 -2.59 9.97 12.84
C PRO A 52 -2.44 8.73 11.93
N ALA A 53 -3.54 8.04 11.63
CA ALA A 53 -3.55 6.81 10.87
C ALA A 53 -4.01 7.10 9.44
N ALA A 54 -3.25 6.58 8.48
CA ALA A 54 -3.62 6.59 7.08
C ALA A 54 -4.79 5.61 6.85
N PRO A 55 -5.94 6.06 6.33
CA PRO A 55 -7.09 5.18 6.10
C PRO A 55 -6.73 4.11 5.07
N ILE A 56 -7.22 2.89 5.25
CA ILE A 56 -7.11 1.83 4.24
C ILE A 56 -8.48 1.62 3.62
N HIS A 57 -8.57 1.82 2.32
CA HIS A 57 -9.78 1.55 1.57
C HIS A 57 -9.96 0.05 1.33
N ARG A 58 -11.21 -0.40 1.35
CA ARG A 58 -11.57 -1.81 1.14
C ARG A 58 -11.41 -2.23 -0.32
N GLU A 59 -11.78 -1.35 -1.24
CA GLU A 59 -11.82 -1.63 -2.68
C GLU A 59 -10.45 -2.05 -3.24
N PRO A 60 -9.32 -1.37 -2.91
CA PRO A 60 -7.99 -1.82 -3.32
C PRO A 60 -7.62 -3.22 -2.86
N ILE A 61 -8.08 -3.62 -1.67
CA ILE A 61 -7.79 -4.94 -1.11
C ILE A 61 -8.54 -5.99 -1.91
N GLU A 62 -9.85 -5.82 -2.06
CA GLU A 62 -10.72 -6.81 -2.68
C GLU A 62 -10.48 -6.95 -4.18
N ASN A 63 -10.32 -5.82 -4.88
CA ASN A 63 -10.29 -5.81 -6.34
C ASN A 63 -8.89 -6.03 -6.92
N GLN A 64 -7.83 -5.80 -6.14
CA GLN A 64 -6.45 -5.92 -6.64
C GLN A 64 -5.57 -6.81 -5.75
N ILE A 65 -5.44 -6.52 -4.45
CA ILE A 65 -4.48 -7.25 -3.60
C ILE A 65 -4.85 -8.72 -3.43
N ILE A 66 -6.12 -9.04 -3.17
CA ILE A 66 -6.60 -10.43 -3.05
C ILE A 66 -6.33 -11.20 -4.36
N PRO A 67 -6.73 -10.70 -5.55
CA PRO A 67 -6.34 -11.29 -6.83
C PRO A 67 -4.83 -11.49 -6.99
N TRP A 68 -4.02 -10.48 -6.65
CA TRP A 68 -2.56 -10.56 -6.75
C TRP A 68 -2.00 -11.68 -5.89
N MET A 69 -2.47 -11.82 -4.64
CA MET A 69 -2.06 -12.92 -3.75
C MET A 69 -2.47 -14.28 -4.30
N ASN A 70 -3.67 -14.40 -4.87
CA ASN A 70 -4.12 -15.65 -5.49
C ASN A 70 -3.27 -16.04 -6.70
N GLU A 71 -2.79 -15.08 -7.50
CA GLU A 71 -1.85 -15.37 -8.58
C GLU A 71 -0.47 -15.78 -8.04
N VAL A 72 0.00 -15.13 -6.98
CA VAL A 72 1.26 -15.50 -6.32
C VAL A 72 1.18 -16.93 -5.77
N ALA A 73 0.04 -17.36 -5.22
CA ALA A 73 -0.18 -18.72 -4.75
C ALA A 73 -0.03 -19.79 -5.84
N LYS A 74 -0.24 -19.43 -7.11
CA LYS A 74 -0.08 -20.35 -8.25
C LYS A 74 1.39 -20.53 -8.67
N LEU A 75 2.32 -19.73 -8.13
CA LEU A 75 3.73 -19.86 -8.49
C LEU A 75 4.32 -21.17 -7.95
N PRO A 76 5.23 -21.83 -8.69
CA PRO A 76 5.79 -23.14 -8.31
C PRO A 76 6.40 -23.18 -6.90
N LYS A 77 7.00 -22.06 -6.47
CA LYS A 77 7.55 -21.90 -5.11
C LYS A 77 6.53 -22.11 -3.97
N TYR A 78 5.23 -21.98 -4.24
CA TYR A 78 4.16 -22.18 -3.26
C TYR A 78 3.38 -23.48 -3.47
N GLN A 79 3.47 -24.10 -4.65
CA GLN A 79 2.77 -25.35 -4.95
C GLN A 79 3.50 -26.58 -4.39
N ASP A 80 4.83 -26.56 -4.31
CA ASP A 80 5.58 -27.79 -4.02
C ASP A 80 5.79 -28.10 -2.53
N GLY A 81 5.45 -27.21 -1.59
CA GLY A 81 5.56 -27.47 -0.14
C GLY A 81 6.97 -27.78 0.40
N VAL A 82 7.96 -27.95 -0.49
CA VAL A 82 9.34 -28.31 -0.20
C VAL A 82 10.22 -27.14 -0.62
N SER A 83 10.77 -26.44 0.37
CA SER A 83 11.84 -25.46 0.19
C SER A 83 13.05 -26.14 -0.46
N LYS A 84 13.11 -26.20 -1.78
CA LYS A 84 14.37 -26.44 -2.48
C LYS A 84 15.16 -25.14 -2.48
N ALA A 85 16.00 -25.00 -1.45
CA ALA A 85 17.07 -24.02 -1.43
C ALA A 85 18.06 -24.36 -2.55
N GLY A 86 18.15 -23.50 -3.55
CA GLY A 86 19.15 -23.58 -4.62
C GLY A 86 18.90 -22.52 -5.68
N PRO A 87 19.88 -21.64 -6.00
CA PRO A 87 19.70 -20.60 -6.98
C PRO A 87 19.82 -21.22 -8.38
N SER A 88 18.69 -21.49 -9.04
CA SER A 88 18.69 -21.74 -10.48
C SER A 88 18.86 -20.41 -11.19
N ASN A 89 20.02 -20.26 -11.80
CA ASN A 89 20.41 -19.15 -12.66
C ASN A 89 19.28 -18.68 -13.59
N GLY A 90 18.97 -17.38 -13.56
CA GLY A 90 18.68 -16.61 -14.77
C GLY A 90 17.23 -16.49 -15.25
N GLU A 91 16.25 -17.24 -14.74
CA GLU A 91 14.85 -17.03 -15.13
C GLU A 91 14.09 -16.28 -14.04
N ALA A 92 13.79 -15.01 -14.31
CA ALA A 92 12.92 -14.19 -13.49
C ALA A 92 11.63 -14.99 -13.26
N SER A 93 11.42 -15.46 -12.02
CA SER A 93 10.14 -16.06 -11.64
C SER A 93 9.03 -15.12 -12.13
N PRO A 94 8.04 -15.62 -12.88
CA PRO A 94 7.10 -14.74 -13.56
C PRO A 94 6.43 -13.88 -12.50
N VAL A 95 6.75 -12.58 -12.53
CA VAL A 95 6.01 -11.60 -11.74
C VAL A 95 4.56 -11.80 -12.15
N PRO A 96 3.63 -11.98 -11.21
CA PRO A 96 2.22 -12.14 -11.56
C PRO A 96 1.82 -11.00 -12.50
N SER A 97 0.91 -11.27 -13.45
CA SER A 97 0.35 -10.17 -14.26
C SER A 97 -0.54 -9.33 -13.35
N LEU A 98 0.07 -8.36 -12.66
CA LEU A 98 -0.61 -7.50 -11.70
C LEU A 98 -1.38 -6.45 -12.51
N THR A 99 -2.71 -6.52 -12.47
CA THR A 99 -3.56 -5.45 -13.03
C THR A 99 -3.42 -4.21 -12.16
N ILE A 100 -2.72 -3.19 -12.67
CA ILE A 100 -2.55 -1.89 -12.01
C ILE A 100 -3.67 -0.97 -12.54
N PRO A 101 -4.41 -0.27 -11.66
CA PRO A 101 -5.46 0.65 -12.09
C PRO A 101 -4.88 1.84 -12.85
N ASP A 102 -5.61 2.40 -13.82
CA ASP A 102 -5.17 3.55 -14.63
C ASP A 102 -5.29 4.89 -13.89
N GLY A 103 -6.25 5.02 -12.98
CA GLY A 103 -6.48 6.22 -12.17
C GLY A 103 -5.34 6.48 -11.18
N LEU A 104 -4.93 7.74 -11.03
CA LEU A 104 -3.87 8.12 -10.09
C LEU A 104 -4.30 7.88 -8.64
N ASP A 105 -5.52 8.31 -8.28
CA ASP A 105 -6.10 8.14 -6.95
C ASP A 105 -6.19 6.66 -6.56
N ASP A 106 -6.60 5.81 -7.50
CA ASP A 106 -6.69 4.37 -7.27
C ASP A 106 -5.31 3.74 -7.05
N LYS A 107 -4.29 4.19 -7.80
CA LYS A 107 -2.90 3.76 -7.57
C LYS A 107 -2.40 4.20 -6.18
N ILE A 108 -2.72 5.42 -5.73
CA ILE A 108 -2.34 5.92 -4.40
C ILE A 108 -2.98 5.06 -3.31
N LYS A 109 -4.30 4.83 -3.39
CA LYS A 109 -5.04 3.99 -2.43
C LYS A 109 -4.52 2.56 -2.40
N LEU A 110 -4.23 1.98 -3.56
CA LEU A 110 -3.66 0.64 -3.70
C LEU A 110 -2.24 0.56 -3.12
N TYR A 111 -1.41 1.57 -3.37
CA TYR A 111 -0.06 1.64 -2.83
C TYR A 111 -0.09 1.73 -1.29
N ASN A 112 -0.92 2.62 -0.75
CA ASN A 112 -1.13 2.75 0.69
C ASN A 112 -1.59 1.42 1.32
N ALA A 113 -2.60 0.74 0.74
CA ALA A 113 -3.06 -0.56 1.22
C ALA A 113 -1.95 -1.62 1.17
N ALA A 114 -1.17 -1.67 0.08
CA ALA A 114 -0.08 -2.62 -0.09
C ALA A 114 1.06 -2.43 0.93
N ILE A 115 1.41 -1.18 1.26
CA ILE A 115 2.44 -0.88 2.25
C ILE A 115 1.94 -1.22 3.66
N GLN A 116 0.72 -0.81 4.01
CA GLN A 116 0.15 -1.09 5.34
C GLN A 116 -0.07 -2.60 5.58
N LEU A 117 -0.38 -3.37 4.54
CA LEU A 117 -0.44 -4.84 4.61
C LEU A 117 0.95 -5.50 4.57
N GLY A 118 2.02 -4.74 4.38
CA GLY A 118 3.38 -5.27 4.35
C GLY A 118 3.62 -6.23 3.19
N LEU A 119 3.11 -5.91 1.99
CA LEU A 119 3.37 -6.74 0.81
C LEU A 119 4.85 -6.67 0.41
N PRO A 120 5.43 -7.75 -0.15
CA PRO A 120 6.82 -7.77 -0.51
C PRO A 120 7.12 -6.83 -1.69
N LYS A 121 8.32 -6.23 -1.66
CA LYS A 121 8.76 -5.23 -2.65
C LYS A 121 8.63 -5.67 -4.11
N PHE A 122 8.79 -6.96 -4.41
CA PHE A 122 8.67 -7.45 -5.79
C PHE A 122 7.22 -7.37 -6.32
N ILE A 123 6.21 -7.44 -5.45
CA ILE A 123 4.79 -7.25 -5.81
C ILE A 123 4.49 -5.75 -5.95
N ILE A 124 5.00 -4.92 -5.03
CA ILE A 124 4.69 -3.49 -5.01
C ILE A 124 5.47 -2.71 -6.09
N ARG A 125 6.67 -3.15 -6.49
CA ARG A 125 7.56 -2.39 -7.38
C ARG A 125 6.92 -1.93 -8.70
N PRO A 126 6.17 -2.77 -9.45
CA PRO A 126 5.48 -2.32 -10.66
C PRO A 126 4.48 -1.19 -10.39
N LEU A 127 3.71 -1.30 -9.29
CA LEU A 127 2.79 -0.25 -8.85
C LEU A 127 3.53 1.04 -8.50
N THR A 128 4.63 0.95 -7.74
CA THR A 128 5.45 2.12 -7.39
C THR A 128 5.98 2.82 -8.63
N GLN A 129 6.50 2.07 -9.61
CA GLN A 129 7.01 2.65 -10.86
C GLN A 129 5.91 3.33 -11.68
N ALA A 130 4.75 2.69 -11.80
CA ALA A 130 3.59 3.26 -12.50
C ALA A 130 3.07 4.52 -11.81
N LEU A 131 3.00 4.52 -10.48
CA LEU A 131 2.56 5.66 -9.68
C LEU A 131 3.52 6.85 -9.81
N VAL A 132 4.82 6.62 -9.64
CA VAL A 132 5.84 7.68 -9.78
C VAL A 132 5.84 8.27 -11.20
N LEU A 133 5.76 7.42 -12.22
CA LEU A 133 5.70 7.87 -13.61
C LEU A 133 4.46 8.74 -13.87
N GLN A 134 3.27 8.28 -13.44
CA GLN A 134 2.04 9.04 -13.62
C GLN A 134 2.04 10.35 -12.83
N MET A 135 2.55 10.35 -11.60
CA MET A 135 2.68 11.57 -10.79
C MET A 135 3.58 12.60 -11.46
N HIS A 136 4.66 12.16 -12.12
CA HIS A 136 5.55 13.07 -12.87
C HIS A 136 4.88 13.63 -14.14
N GLN A 137 4.06 12.83 -14.81
CA GLN A 137 3.35 13.24 -16.03
C GLN A 137 2.10 14.09 -15.76
N THR A 138 1.57 14.03 -14.54
CA THR A 138 0.36 14.76 -14.13
C THR A 138 0.73 16.13 -13.56
N ARG A 139 0.03 17.18 -14.01
CA ARG A 139 0.16 18.53 -13.43
C ARG A 139 -0.28 18.55 -11.97
N LEU A 140 0.36 19.38 -11.15
CA LEU A 140 0.10 19.47 -9.72
C LEU A 140 -1.37 19.80 -9.40
N GLU A 141 -2.00 20.66 -10.20
CA GLU A 141 -3.43 21.00 -10.09
C GLU A 141 -4.37 19.80 -10.24
N ASN A 142 -3.94 18.74 -10.93
CA ASN A 142 -4.71 17.52 -11.17
C ASN A 142 -4.26 16.36 -10.28
N ILE A 143 -3.27 16.57 -9.42
CA ILE A 143 -2.86 15.60 -8.41
C ILE A 143 -3.67 15.87 -7.16
N ASN A 144 -4.33 14.83 -6.64
CA ASN A 144 -5.03 14.90 -5.37
C ASN A 144 -4.01 14.92 -4.21
N LEU A 145 -3.46 16.11 -3.92
CA LEU A 145 -2.46 16.30 -2.86
C LEU A 145 -3.02 15.96 -1.49
N GLU A 146 -4.30 16.24 -1.24
CA GLU A 146 -4.99 15.86 -0.01
C GLU A 146 -5.00 14.34 0.18
N LEU A 147 -5.28 13.57 -0.88
CA LEU A 147 -5.21 12.11 -0.82
C LEU A 147 -3.79 11.62 -0.51
N ILE A 148 -2.77 12.22 -1.11
CA ILE A 148 -1.36 11.86 -0.83
C ILE A 148 -1.01 12.15 0.63
N GLU A 149 -1.37 13.33 1.13
CA GLU A 149 -1.11 13.74 2.51
C GLU A 149 -1.85 12.83 3.50
N THR A 150 -3.15 12.62 3.30
CA THR A 150 -3.99 11.81 4.21
C THR A 150 -3.64 10.33 4.20
N THR A 151 -3.06 9.81 3.12
CA THR A 151 -2.61 8.42 3.02
C THR A 151 -1.12 8.28 3.27
N LEU A 152 -0.28 8.57 2.27
CA LEU A 152 1.16 8.35 2.31
C LEU A 152 1.87 9.27 3.30
N GLY A 153 1.44 10.54 3.38
CA GLY A 153 1.97 11.51 4.34
C GLY A 153 1.73 11.07 5.78
N ARG A 154 0.47 10.74 6.14
CA ARG A 154 0.14 10.25 7.49
C ARG A 154 0.80 8.92 7.82
N LEU A 155 0.89 8.01 6.85
CA LEU A 155 1.55 6.72 7.03
C LEU A 155 3.03 6.91 7.39
N ASN A 156 3.71 7.84 6.73
CA ASN A 156 5.12 8.13 6.94
C ASN A 156 5.37 9.21 8.02
N GLY A 157 4.35 9.90 8.52
CA GLY A 157 4.50 10.99 9.50
C GLY A 157 5.09 10.60 10.87
N ARG A 158 5.30 9.30 11.12
CA ARG A 158 6.04 8.77 12.29
C ARG A 158 7.33 8.03 11.91
N ALA A 159 7.57 7.86 10.61
CA ALA A 159 8.76 7.26 10.02
C ALA A 159 9.63 8.35 9.37
N VAL A 160 10.81 7.98 8.88
CA VAL A 160 11.62 8.92 8.09
C VAL A 160 11.11 8.88 6.65
N ASP A 161 10.34 9.90 6.24
CA ASP A 161 9.73 10.05 4.90
C ASP A 161 10.71 9.80 3.73
N ILE A 162 12.02 10.01 3.95
CA ILE A 162 13.10 9.79 2.97
C ILE A 162 13.11 8.34 2.44
N LEU A 163 12.53 7.38 3.16
CA LEU A 163 12.50 5.99 2.76
C LEU A 163 11.30 5.60 1.89
N ASP A 164 10.25 6.44 1.80
CA ASP A 164 9.12 6.17 0.92
C ASP A 164 9.48 6.53 -0.54
N PRO A 165 9.50 5.57 -1.47
CA PRO A 165 9.93 5.82 -2.84
C PRO A 165 9.00 6.77 -3.62
N VAL A 166 7.72 6.85 -3.26
CA VAL A 166 6.75 7.72 -3.95
C VAL A 166 6.92 9.15 -3.47
N ILE A 167 6.93 9.38 -2.15
CA ILE A 167 7.13 10.73 -1.58
C ILE A 167 8.52 11.27 -1.94
N ASN A 168 9.56 10.44 -1.81
CA ASN A 168 10.92 10.84 -2.15
C ASN A 168 11.03 11.27 -3.62
N HIS A 169 10.50 10.47 -4.56
CA HIS A 169 10.52 10.87 -5.97
C HIS A 169 9.65 12.09 -6.25
N PHE A 170 8.49 12.21 -5.61
CA PHE A 170 7.62 13.37 -5.79
C PHE A 170 8.31 14.67 -5.36
N VAL A 171 8.91 14.69 -4.16
CA VAL A 171 9.64 15.86 -3.64
C VAL A 171 10.93 16.09 -4.42
N GLY A 172 11.71 15.03 -4.68
CA GLY A 172 13.00 15.11 -5.36
C GLY A 172 12.91 15.57 -6.81
N THR A 173 11.76 15.38 -7.47
CA THR A 173 11.52 15.84 -8.85
C THR A 173 10.71 17.13 -8.92
N TYR A 174 10.27 17.70 -7.79
CA TYR A 174 9.45 18.92 -7.78
C TYR A 174 10.14 20.09 -8.49
N ALA A 175 11.45 20.27 -8.29
CA ALA A 175 12.22 21.33 -8.93
C ALA A 175 12.33 21.18 -10.46
N LEU A 176 12.06 19.99 -11.01
CA LEU A 176 12.10 19.71 -12.45
C LEU A 176 10.77 20.05 -13.15
N ARG A 177 9.72 20.36 -12.40
CA ARG A 177 8.44 20.82 -12.97
C ARG A 177 8.59 22.22 -13.55
N CYS A 178 7.76 22.54 -14.55
CA CYS A 178 7.78 23.87 -15.16
C CYS A 178 7.36 24.95 -14.15
N PRO A 179 7.82 26.20 -14.29
CA PRO A 179 7.48 27.28 -13.36
C PRO A 179 5.97 27.50 -13.19
N GLU A 180 5.17 27.21 -14.21
CA GLU A 180 3.71 27.37 -14.17
C GLU A 180 2.99 26.24 -13.40
N ASP A 181 3.65 25.08 -13.26
CA ASP A 181 3.11 23.93 -12.54
C ASP A 181 3.57 23.90 -11.08
N ARG A 182 4.62 24.63 -10.70
CA ARG A 182 5.15 24.71 -9.33
C ARG A 182 4.36 25.69 -8.47
#